data_AF-A0A7S0ZGW4-F1
#
_entry.id   AF-A0A7S0ZGW4-F1
#
_cell.length_a   1.000
_cell.length_b   1.000
_cell.length_c   1.000
_cell.angle_alpha   90.00
_cell.angle_beta   90.00
_cell.angle_gamma   90.00
#
_symmetry.space_group_name_H-M   'P 1'
#
loop_
_entity.id
_entity.type
_entity.pdbx_description
1 polymer ?
#
loop_
_entity_poly.entity_id
_entity_poly.type
_entity_poly.pdbx_seq_one_letter_code
_entity_poly.pdbx_strand_id
1 'polypeptide(L)'
;KKRSLNDSQFYSHRFLSGVSKSDDSVKENDGPASSQVDENVKKSKQIDDLMQYPMNRATRFVFLRTLPMKQQPELAHLDMEELGKRIEKLTESFCAKNEFRILDERSKTHLHFCGLTAAAWETLSEKIMDTQRVTNMICAGYGVSTNEQPLVTPSPWITRIALAFSWNKMNAVKRMANNMALDFGESMKSEVTIDTDSEYELKVNRCIYHEFFNHEQVPHLTKIFCALDESIFKVIDPDSYKIKFSLDSTLASGSDSCKFCLKKC
;
A
#
# COMPACT_ATOMS: atom_id res chain seq x y z
N LYS A 1 -29.71 10.72 36.51
CA LYS A 1 -29.15 9.37 36.25
C LYS A 1 -28.33 9.40 34.96
N LYS A 2 -27.02 9.70 35.06
CA LYS A 2 -26.05 9.65 33.96
C LYS A 2 -25.25 8.35 34.14
N ARG A 3 -25.14 7.52 33.10
CA ARG A 3 -24.21 6.38 33.05
C ARG A 3 -23.24 6.62 31.90
N SER A 4 -22.01 6.95 32.25
CA SER A 4 -20.85 6.86 31.38
C SER A 4 -20.39 5.40 31.32
N LEU A 5 -20.22 4.85 30.12
CA LEU A 5 -19.54 3.58 29.91
C LEU A 5 -18.12 3.88 29.46
N ASN A 6 -17.19 3.62 30.37
CA ASN A 6 -15.77 3.43 30.09
C ASN A 6 -15.60 2.01 29.56
N ASP A 7 -15.06 1.86 28.36
CA ASP A 7 -14.47 0.60 27.90
C ASP A 7 -13.12 0.91 27.25
N SER A 8 -12.07 0.84 28.08
CA SER A 8 -10.68 0.76 27.61
C SER A 8 -9.91 -0.18 28.52
N GLN A 9 -10.01 -1.47 28.23
CA GLN A 9 -9.03 -2.46 28.67
C GLN A 9 -8.84 -3.41 27.49
N PHE A 10 -7.61 -3.55 27.01
CA PHE A 10 -6.86 -4.81 26.98
C PHE A 10 -5.51 -4.66 26.26
N TYR A 11 -4.54 -5.42 26.79
CA TYR A 11 -3.16 -5.67 26.35
C TYR A 11 -2.06 -4.61 26.60
N SER A 12 -1.55 -4.63 27.83
CA SER A 12 -0.16 -4.27 28.17
C SER A 12 0.53 -5.53 28.69
N HIS A 13 1.44 -6.12 27.91
CA HIS A 13 2.36 -7.15 28.42
C HIS A 13 3.70 -6.51 28.78
N ARG A 14 4.03 -6.62 30.08
CA ARG A 14 5.35 -6.42 30.68
C ARG A 14 6.38 -7.35 30.05
N PHE A 15 7.56 -6.81 29.72
CA PHE A 15 8.82 -7.56 29.72
C PHE A 15 9.64 -7.11 30.92
N LEU A 16 10.02 -8.09 31.77
CA LEU A 16 10.93 -7.90 32.89
C LEU A 16 12.37 -8.01 32.39
N SER A 17 13.15 -6.97 32.64
CA SER A 17 14.60 -6.92 32.42
C SER A 17 15.35 -7.70 33.50
N GLY A 18 16.01 -8.79 33.10
CA GLY A 18 16.97 -9.53 33.92
C GLY A 18 18.38 -8.96 33.78
N VAL A 19 19.02 -8.79 34.93
CA VAL A 19 20.35 -8.20 35.13
C VAL A 19 21.48 -9.15 34.70
N SER A 20 22.53 -8.52 34.16
CA SER A 20 23.79 -9.05 33.65
C SER A 20 24.62 -9.90 34.62
N LYS A 21 25.26 -10.95 34.10
CA LYS A 21 26.52 -11.49 34.59
C LYS A 21 27.59 -11.37 33.50
N SER A 22 28.70 -10.75 33.88
CA SER A 22 29.94 -10.62 33.15
C SER A 22 30.75 -11.90 33.25
N ASP A 23 31.20 -12.44 32.12
CA ASP A 23 32.31 -13.40 32.07
C ASP A 23 33.24 -13.03 30.93
N ASP A 24 34.52 -12.89 31.29
CA ASP A 24 35.66 -12.65 30.43
C ASP A 24 35.95 -13.88 29.55
N SER A 25 36.09 -13.69 28.23
CA SER A 25 36.80 -14.65 27.38
C SER A 25 37.39 -14.03 26.12
N VAL A 26 38.71 -14.19 26.03
CA VAL A 26 39.57 -14.52 24.88
C VAL A 26 39.10 -14.06 23.49
N LYS A 27 39.84 -13.12 22.91
CA LYS A 27 39.76 -12.71 21.50
C LYS A 27 40.47 -13.74 20.60
N GLU A 28 39.71 -14.62 19.97
CA GLU A 28 40.14 -15.28 18.73
C GLU A 28 39.80 -14.38 17.53
N ASN A 29 40.77 -14.27 16.63
CA ASN A 29 40.73 -13.38 15.47
C ASN A 29 40.11 -14.14 14.29
N ASP A 30 38.78 -14.15 14.21
CA ASP A 30 38.04 -14.68 13.07
C ASP A 30 38.06 -13.69 11.89
N GLY A 31 38.54 -14.17 10.74
CA GLY A 31 38.66 -13.40 9.52
C GLY A 31 37.30 -12.95 8.93
N PRO A 32 37.26 -11.85 8.17
CA PRO A 32 36.03 -11.15 7.73
C PRO A 32 35.19 -11.87 6.65
N ALA A 33 35.41 -13.15 6.36
CA ALA A 33 34.72 -13.87 5.29
C ALA A 33 33.40 -14.54 5.73
N SER A 34 33.21 -14.81 7.02
CA SER A 34 32.00 -15.51 7.51
C SER A 34 30.74 -14.62 7.53
N SER A 35 30.89 -13.30 7.71
CA SER A 35 29.75 -12.40 7.94
C SER A 35 28.93 -12.07 6.69
N GLN A 36 29.54 -12.07 5.50
CA GLN A 36 28.86 -11.71 4.25
C GLN A 36 27.93 -12.82 3.73
N VAL A 37 28.31 -14.08 3.96
CA VAL A 37 27.49 -15.24 3.53
C VAL A 37 26.20 -15.29 4.36
N ASP A 38 26.30 -15.09 5.67
CA ASP A 38 25.15 -15.09 6.57
C ASP A 38 24.17 -13.95 6.28
N GLU A 39 24.68 -12.77 5.91
CA GLU A 39 23.84 -11.63 5.53
C GLU A 39 23.05 -11.90 4.25
N ASN A 40 23.69 -12.46 3.21
CA ASN A 40 23.03 -12.79 1.94
C ASN A 40 21.96 -13.89 2.11
N VAL A 41 22.24 -14.91 2.94
CA VAL A 41 21.26 -15.97 3.25
C VAL A 41 20.04 -15.39 3.96
N LYS A 42 20.25 -14.47 4.91
CA LYS A 42 19.16 -13.81 5.64
C LYS A 42 18.29 -12.95 4.72
N LYS A 43 18.90 -12.21 3.80
CA LYS A 43 18.20 -11.38 2.80
C LYS A 43 17.33 -12.23 1.87
N SER A 44 17.89 -13.30 1.31
CA SER A 44 17.14 -14.25 0.46
C SER A 44 15.90 -14.78 1.19
N LYS A 45 16.06 -15.21 2.44
CA LYS A 45 14.96 -15.74 3.25
C LYS A 45 13.85 -14.70 3.49
N GLN A 46 14.22 -13.44 3.74
CA GLN A 46 13.24 -12.37 3.97
C GLN A 46 12.38 -12.09 2.73
N ILE A 47 12.98 -12.17 1.53
CA ILE A 47 12.25 -12.00 0.27
C ILE A 47 11.37 -13.20 -0.04
N ASP A 48 11.85 -14.41 0.19
CA ASP A 48 11.04 -15.63 0.07
C ASP A 48 9.80 -15.55 0.98
N ASP A 49 10.00 -15.16 2.24
CA ASP A 49 8.91 -14.96 3.20
C ASP A 49 7.91 -13.90 2.72
N LEU A 50 8.40 -12.78 2.15
CA LEU A 50 7.56 -11.73 1.58
C LEU A 50 6.73 -12.24 0.38
N MET A 51 7.34 -13.00 -0.52
CA MET A 51 6.67 -13.51 -1.73
C MET A 51 5.67 -14.63 -1.43
N GLN A 52 5.93 -15.41 -0.38
CA GLN A 52 5.07 -16.50 0.09
C GLN A 52 3.98 -16.05 1.07
N TYR A 53 4.03 -14.81 1.55
CA TYR A 53 3.00 -14.27 2.43
C TYR A 53 1.60 -14.44 1.81
N PRO A 54 0.62 -15.04 2.52
CA PRO A 54 -0.66 -15.44 1.92
C PRO A 54 -1.39 -14.30 1.21
N MET A 55 -1.37 -13.10 1.80
CA MET A 55 -2.00 -11.91 1.21
C MET A 55 -1.32 -11.48 -0.09
N ASN A 56 0.02 -11.55 -0.15
CA ASN A 56 0.79 -11.17 -1.33
C ASN A 56 0.58 -12.18 -2.47
N ARG A 57 0.49 -13.48 -2.16
CA ARG A 57 0.13 -14.53 -3.12
C ARG A 57 -1.28 -14.33 -3.68
N ALA A 58 -2.26 -14.09 -2.82
CA ALA A 58 -3.64 -13.85 -3.24
C ALA A 58 -3.75 -12.59 -4.11
N THR A 59 -3.11 -11.50 -3.70
CA THR A 59 -3.11 -10.24 -4.45
C THR A 59 -2.48 -10.42 -5.83
N ARG A 60 -1.32 -11.06 -5.91
CA ARG A 60 -0.63 -11.34 -7.19
C ARG A 60 -1.50 -12.18 -8.12
N PHE A 61 -2.12 -13.23 -7.60
CA PHE A 61 -3.03 -14.09 -8.37
C PHE A 61 -4.22 -13.33 -8.94
N VAL A 62 -4.86 -12.47 -8.14
CA VAL A 62 -6.00 -11.66 -8.57
C VAL A 62 -5.54 -10.62 -9.59
N PHE A 63 -4.50 -9.85 -9.26
CA PHE A 63 -3.94 -8.81 -10.11
C PHE A 63 -3.59 -9.31 -11.51
N LEU A 64 -2.85 -10.42 -11.62
CA LEU A 64 -2.46 -10.96 -12.92
C LEU A 64 -3.67 -11.46 -13.76
N ARG A 65 -4.76 -11.89 -13.11
CA ARG A 65 -5.99 -12.32 -13.79
C ARG A 65 -6.89 -11.16 -14.20
N THR A 66 -6.81 -10.03 -13.51
CA THR A 66 -7.61 -8.83 -13.80
C THR A 66 -6.94 -7.91 -14.82
N LEU A 67 -5.64 -8.06 -15.06
CA LEU A 67 -4.97 -7.36 -16.17
C LEU A 67 -5.62 -7.74 -17.52
N PRO A 68 -6.08 -6.77 -18.32
CA PRO A 68 -6.74 -7.04 -19.60
C PRO A 68 -5.74 -7.36 -20.72
N MET A 69 -4.72 -8.19 -20.45
CA MET A 69 -3.64 -8.51 -21.39
C MET A 69 -4.16 -9.18 -22.67
N LYS A 70 -5.12 -10.11 -22.54
CA LYS A 70 -5.73 -10.82 -23.69
C LYS A 70 -6.54 -9.91 -24.62
N GLN A 71 -6.90 -8.71 -24.16
CA GLN A 71 -7.67 -7.74 -24.95
C GLN A 71 -6.74 -6.81 -25.75
N GLN A 72 -5.42 -6.89 -25.57
CA GLN A 72 -4.47 -6.02 -26.26
C GLN A 72 -3.96 -6.67 -27.55
N PRO A 73 -4.09 -6.01 -28.71
CA PRO A 73 -3.65 -6.58 -29.98
C PRO A 73 -2.13 -6.81 -30.02
N GLU A 74 -1.33 -5.96 -29.37
CA GLU A 74 0.13 -6.08 -29.29
C GLU A 74 0.58 -7.34 -28.53
N LEU A 75 -0.28 -7.87 -27.67
CA LEU A 75 0.03 -9.04 -26.84
C LEU A 75 -0.59 -10.33 -27.40
N ALA A 76 -1.40 -10.27 -28.46
CA ALA A 76 -2.19 -11.39 -28.94
C ALA A 76 -1.37 -12.62 -29.40
N HIS A 77 -0.11 -12.41 -29.79
CA HIS A 77 0.82 -13.45 -30.24
C HIS A 77 1.76 -13.96 -29.14
N LEU A 78 1.70 -13.38 -27.94
CA LEU A 78 2.57 -13.73 -26.82
C LEU A 78 1.90 -14.77 -25.93
N ASP A 79 2.72 -15.59 -25.27
CA ASP A 79 2.24 -16.49 -24.23
C ASP A 79 1.92 -15.70 -22.95
N MET A 80 0.64 -15.70 -22.57
CA MET A 80 0.16 -15.01 -21.37
C MET A 80 0.73 -15.61 -20.08
N GLU A 81 1.02 -16.91 -20.07
CA GLU A 81 1.63 -17.57 -18.90
C GLU A 81 3.08 -17.12 -18.73
N GLU A 82 3.83 -17.05 -19.84
CA GLU A 82 5.21 -16.55 -19.85
C GLU A 82 5.29 -15.08 -19.40
N LEU A 83 4.37 -14.23 -19.90
CA LEU A 83 4.26 -12.84 -19.46
C LEU A 83 3.96 -12.74 -17.96
N GLY A 84 3.02 -13.56 -17.46
CA GLY A 84 2.71 -13.64 -16.03
C GLY A 84 3.94 -14.00 -15.20
N LYS A 85 4.65 -15.08 -15.57
CA LYS A 85 5.89 -15.51 -14.90
C LYS A 85 6.97 -14.43 -14.93
N ARG A 86 7.09 -13.69 -16.05
CA ARG A 86 8.02 -12.57 -16.15
C ARG A 86 7.70 -11.47 -15.13
N ILE A 87 6.43 -11.08 -15.02
CA ILE A 87 5.99 -10.09 -14.03
C ILE A 87 6.28 -10.59 -12.60
N GLU A 88 6.02 -11.86 -12.30
CA GLU A 88 6.31 -12.42 -10.97
C GLU A 88 7.81 -12.38 -10.64
N LYS A 89 8.67 -12.79 -11.58
CA LYS A 89 10.13 -12.77 -11.42
C LYS A 89 10.67 -11.36 -11.22
N LEU A 90 10.19 -10.39 -12.02
CA LEU A 90 10.57 -8.99 -11.85
C LEU A 90 10.05 -8.42 -10.53
N THR A 91 8.87 -8.83 -10.06
CA THR A 91 8.33 -8.42 -8.76
C THR A 91 9.28 -8.82 -7.63
N GLU A 92 9.77 -10.07 -7.64
CA GLU A 92 10.76 -10.55 -6.68
C GLU A 92 12.05 -9.73 -6.73
N SER A 93 12.55 -9.45 -7.94
CA SER A 93 13.74 -8.61 -8.14
C SER A 93 13.57 -7.20 -7.58
N PHE A 94 12.42 -6.55 -7.82
CA PHE A 94 12.12 -5.23 -7.27
C PHE A 94 12.02 -5.24 -5.74
N CYS A 95 11.39 -6.26 -5.17
CA CYS A 95 11.28 -6.45 -3.72
C CYS A 95 12.66 -6.66 -3.09
N ALA A 96 13.50 -7.53 -3.66
CA ALA A 96 14.85 -7.79 -3.19
C ALA A 96 15.73 -6.53 -3.21
N LYS A 97 15.70 -5.80 -4.32
CA LYS A 97 16.43 -4.53 -4.47
C LYS A 97 16.01 -3.49 -3.43
N ASN A 98 14.75 -3.50 -3.00
CA ASN A 98 14.16 -2.51 -2.10
C ASN A 98 13.87 -3.07 -0.70
N GLU A 99 14.51 -4.17 -0.29
CA GLU A 99 14.25 -4.82 1.00
C GLU A 99 14.47 -3.88 2.20
N PHE A 100 15.39 -2.91 2.07
CA PHE A 100 15.72 -1.92 3.10
C PHE A 100 14.53 -1.00 3.45
N ARG A 101 13.47 -1.03 2.64
CA ARG A 101 12.22 -0.31 2.88
C ARG A 101 11.22 -1.10 3.73
N ILE A 102 11.53 -2.35 4.08
CA ILE A 102 10.75 -3.16 5.02
C ILE A 102 11.08 -2.69 6.44
N LEU A 103 10.22 -1.84 6.99
CA LEU A 103 10.36 -1.29 8.34
C LEU A 103 9.57 -2.12 9.36
N ASP A 104 8.48 -2.73 8.93
CA ASP A 104 7.60 -3.59 9.73
C ASP A 104 6.86 -4.62 8.86
N GLU A 105 6.01 -5.46 9.46
CA GLU A 105 5.22 -6.46 8.72
C GLU A 105 4.26 -5.85 7.69
N ARG A 106 3.71 -4.66 7.95
CA ARG A 106 2.76 -4.00 7.04
C ARG A 106 3.46 -3.50 5.78
N SER A 107 4.65 -2.94 5.93
CA SER A 107 5.48 -2.45 4.84
C SER A 107 5.84 -3.55 3.84
N LYS A 108 5.86 -4.84 4.23
CA LYS A 108 6.09 -5.97 3.30
C LYS A 108 5.01 -6.06 2.23
N THR A 109 3.73 -5.92 2.60
CA THR A 109 2.62 -5.97 1.64
C THR A 109 2.64 -4.75 0.71
N HIS A 110 2.95 -3.56 1.25
CA HIS A 110 3.06 -2.36 0.42
C HIS A 110 4.26 -2.40 -0.54
N LEU A 111 5.41 -2.93 -0.09
CA LEU A 111 6.56 -3.17 -0.95
C LEU A 111 6.23 -4.18 -2.06
N HIS A 112 5.49 -5.24 -1.74
CA HIS A 112 5.01 -6.19 -2.74
C HIS A 112 4.13 -5.52 -3.80
N PHE A 113 3.22 -4.64 -3.40
CA PHE A 113 2.39 -3.89 -4.35
C PHE A 113 3.22 -2.96 -5.25
N CYS A 114 4.23 -2.30 -4.67
CA CYS A 114 5.18 -1.48 -5.42
C CYS A 114 5.92 -2.30 -6.48
N GLY A 115 6.52 -3.42 -6.06
CA GLY A 115 7.27 -4.32 -6.95
C GLY A 115 6.40 -4.92 -8.04
N LEU A 116 5.17 -5.31 -7.73
CA LEU A 116 4.23 -5.87 -8.70
C LEU A 116 3.81 -4.83 -9.75
N THR A 117 3.55 -3.59 -9.32
CA THR A 117 3.23 -2.47 -10.23
C THR A 117 4.42 -2.14 -11.14
N ALA A 118 5.62 -2.03 -10.59
CA ALA A 118 6.83 -1.74 -11.38
C ALA A 118 7.15 -2.86 -12.37
N ALA A 119 7.04 -4.12 -11.95
CA ALA A 119 7.23 -5.29 -12.81
C ALA A 119 6.22 -5.36 -13.95
N ALA A 120 4.95 -5.07 -13.68
CA ALA A 120 3.91 -5.00 -14.70
C ALA A 120 4.18 -3.86 -15.69
N TRP A 121 4.56 -2.68 -15.18
CA TRP A 121 4.94 -1.55 -16.01
C TRP A 121 6.11 -1.89 -16.94
N GLU A 122 7.22 -2.39 -16.40
CA GLU A 122 8.40 -2.76 -17.18
C GLU A 122 8.08 -3.80 -18.24
N THR A 123 7.34 -4.85 -17.88
CA THR A 123 6.98 -5.92 -18.82
C THR A 123 6.06 -5.45 -19.94
N LEU A 124 5.05 -4.64 -19.61
CA LEU A 124 4.02 -4.24 -20.58
C LEU A 124 4.46 -3.05 -21.45
N SER A 125 5.20 -2.09 -20.89
CA SER A 125 5.68 -0.91 -21.63
C SER A 125 6.71 -1.27 -22.72
N GLU A 126 7.40 -2.40 -22.60
CA GLU A 126 8.24 -2.95 -23.69
C GLU A 126 7.44 -3.37 -24.92
N LYS A 127 6.14 -3.67 -24.77
CA LYS A 127 5.30 -4.22 -25.83
C LYS A 127 4.22 -3.23 -26.29
N ILE A 128 3.82 -2.34 -25.40
CA ILE A 128 2.75 -1.37 -25.60
C ILE A 128 3.34 0.03 -25.47
N MET A 129 3.50 0.73 -26.60
CA MET A 129 4.08 2.08 -26.61
C MET A 129 3.23 3.14 -25.90
N ASP A 130 1.90 2.93 -25.85
CA ASP A 130 0.98 3.85 -25.18
C ASP A 130 1.08 3.67 -23.66
N THR A 131 1.87 4.53 -23.04
CA THR A 131 2.11 4.58 -21.60
C THR A 131 0.83 4.75 -20.79
N GLN A 132 -0.11 5.57 -21.24
CA GLN A 132 -1.35 5.80 -20.51
C GLN A 132 -2.22 4.55 -20.53
N ARG A 133 -2.27 3.84 -21.67
CA ARG A 133 -2.96 2.55 -21.77
C ARG A 133 -2.33 1.53 -20.82
N VAL A 134 -1.00 1.41 -20.75
CA VAL A 134 -0.33 0.52 -19.80
C VAL A 134 -0.69 0.88 -18.35
N THR A 135 -0.66 2.16 -17.98
CA THR A 135 -1.09 2.62 -16.65
C THR A 135 -2.53 2.20 -16.36
N ASN A 136 -3.45 2.39 -17.31
CA ASN A 136 -4.86 2.02 -17.14
C ASN A 136 -5.03 0.49 -16.97
N MET A 137 -4.24 -0.31 -17.68
CA MET A 137 -4.23 -1.77 -17.51
C MET A 137 -3.81 -2.15 -16.09
N ILE A 138 -2.76 -1.52 -15.56
CA ILE A 138 -2.28 -1.77 -14.19
C ILE A 138 -3.35 -1.34 -13.17
N CYS A 139 -4.00 -0.19 -13.38
CA CYS A 139 -5.13 0.24 -12.53
C CYS A 139 -6.26 -0.79 -12.52
N ALA A 140 -6.62 -1.33 -13.69
CA ALA A 140 -7.62 -2.40 -13.78
C ALA A 140 -7.18 -3.67 -13.03
N GLY A 141 -5.88 -3.94 -12.98
CA GLY A 141 -5.27 -4.97 -12.11
C GLY A 141 -5.67 -4.82 -10.64
N TYR A 142 -5.75 -3.58 -10.15
CA TYR A 142 -6.21 -3.23 -8.79
C TYR A 142 -7.72 -2.97 -8.71
N GLY A 143 -8.46 -3.16 -9.80
CA GLY A 143 -9.87 -2.82 -9.88
C GLY A 143 -10.17 -1.32 -9.92
N VAL A 144 -9.17 -0.45 -10.10
CA VAL A 144 -9.31 1.01 -10.12
C VAL A 144 -9.40 1.50 -11.56
N SER A 145 -10.07 2.64 -11.79
CA SER A 145 -10.02 3.36 -13.05
C SER A 145 -9.43 4.76 -12.85
N THR A 146 -8.51 5.15 -13.73
CA THR A 146 -7.84 6.46 -13.76
C THR A 146 -8.59 7.51 -14.59
N ASN A 147 -9.60 7.11 -15.37
CA ASN A 147 -10.42 7.97 -16.23
C ASN A 147 -11.91 7.56 -16.16
N GLU A 148 -12.82 8.41 -16.66
CA GLU A 148 -14.31 8.34 -16.64
C GLU A 148 -14.96 6.99 -17.00
N GLN A 149 -14.16 6.01 -17.42
CA GLN A 149 -14.42 4.58 -17.34
C GLN A 149 -14.95 4.12 -15.97
N PRO A 150 -16.25 3.91 -15.68
CA PRO A 150 -16.60 3.25 -14.43
C PRO A 150 -16.19 1.79 -14.58
N LEU A 151 -14.98 1.43 -14.11
CA LEU A 151 -14.79 0.05 -13.69
C LEU A 151 -15.81 -0.17 -12.59
N VAL A 152 -16.62 -1.22 -12.75
CA VAL A 152 -17.41 -1.80 -11.67
C VAL A 152 -16.40 -2.37 -10.67
N THR A 153 -15.76 -1.47 -9.92
CA THR A 153 -15.19 -1.82 -8.62
C THR A 153 -16.31 -2.57 -7.91
N PRO A 154 -16.01 -3.68 -7.23
CA PRO A 154 -16.91 -4.16 -6.20
C PRO A 154 -17.10 -2.97 -5.27
N SER A 155 -18.21 -2.24 -5.46
CA SER A 155 -18.58 -1.11 -4.63
C SER A 155 -18.38 -1.63 -3.22
N PRO A 156 -17.58 -0.97 -2.35
CA PRO A 156 -17.38 -1.43 -1.00
C PRO A 156 -18.70 -1.20 -0.26
N TRP A 157 -19.64 -2.09 -0.54
CA TRP A 157 -20.96 -2.19 0.04
C TRP A 157 -20.80 -2.32 1.54
N ILE A 158 -19.69 -2.91 2.01
CA ILE A 158 -19.23 -2.90 3.39
C ILE A 158 -19.10 -1.47 3.93
N THR A 159 -18.39 -0.57 3.23
CA THR A 159 -18.30 0.85 3.61
C THR A 159 -19.68 1.51 3.62
N ARG A 160 -20.50 1.28 2.59
CA ARG A 160 -21.86 1.86 2.51
C ARG A 160 -22.76 1.38 3.65
N ILE A 161 -22.70 0.09 4.00
CA ILE A 161 -23.43 -0.50 5.12
C ILE A 161 -22.91 0.06 6.44
N ALA A 162 -21.59 0.06 6.65
CA ALA A 162 -20.98 0.60 7.86
C ALA A 162 -21.39 2.05 8.09
N LEU A 163 -21.42 2.87 7.02
CA LEU A 163 -21.92 4.23 7.09
C LEU A 163 -23.44 4.29 7.31
N ALA A 164 -24.24 3.47 6.63
CA ALA A 164 -25.70 3.43 6.80
C ALA A 164 -26.11 3.19 8.27
N PHE A 165 -25.39 2.31 8.98
CA PHE A 165 -25.67 1.96 10.38
C PHE A 165 -24.88 2.80 11.41
N SER A 166 -24.00 3.70 10.96
CA SER A 166 -23.25 4.58 11.86
C SER A 166 -24.08 5.78 12.30
N TRP A 167 -24.21 5.95 13.62
CA TRP A 167 -24.92 7.10 14.21
C TRP A 167 -24.14 8.41 14.02
N ASN A 168 -22.81 8.35 14.09
CA ASN A 168 -21.93 9.47 13.74
C ASN A 168 -21.11 9.08 12.51
N LYS A 169 -21.63 9.48 11.34
CA LYS A 169 -21.02 9.23 10.02
C LYS A 169 -19.62 9.82 9.93
N MET A 170 -19.43 11.04 10.44
CA MET A 170 -18.14 11.73 10.42
C MET A 170 -17.10 10.92 11.18
N ASN A 171 -17.41 10.51 12.41
CA ASN A 171 -16.50 9.69 13.20
C ASN A 171 -16.25 8.31 12.56
N ALA A 172 -17.23 7.73 11.86
CA ALA A 172 -17.02 6.49 11.12
C ALA A 172 -15.99 6.67 9.99
N VAL A 173 -16.10 7.74 9.19
CA VAL A 173 -15.15 8.02 8.11
C VAL A 173 -13.77 8.41 8.66
N LYS A 174 -13.69 9.21 9.74
CA LYS A 174 -12.41 9.50 10.43
C LYS A 174 -11.69 8.23 10.85
N ARG A 175 -12.42 7.26 11.42
CA ARG A 175 -11.85 5.95 11.78
C ARG A 175 -11.35 5.19 10.55
N MET A 176 -12.07 5.24 9.43
CA MET A 176 -11.58 4.64 8.19
C MET A 176 -10.25 5.29 7.73
N ALA A 177 -10.17 6.61 7.74
CA ALA A 177 -8.93 7.33 7.38
C ALA A 177 -7.76 7.00 8.33
N ASN A 178 -8.02 6.97 9.64
CA ASN A 178 -7.01 6.57 10.63
C ASN A 178 -6.57 5.10 10.45
N ASN A 179 -7.52 4.19 10.22
CA ASN A 179 -7.19 2.77 9.99
C ASN A 179 -6.37 2.59 8.72
N MET A 180 -6.69 3.32 7.66
CA MET A 180 -5.89 3.33 6.43
C MET A 180 -4.46 3.81 6.71
N ALA A 181 -4.28 4.90 7.48
CA ALA A 181 -2.96 5.38 7.88
C ALA A 181 -2.18 4.34 8.69
N LEU A 182 -2.85 3.62 9.61
CA LEU A 182 -2.26 2.53 10.40
C LEU A 182 -1.88 1.31 9.54
N ASP A 183 -2.67 1.01 8.52
CA ASP A 183 -2.40 -0.13 7.63
C ASP A 183 -1.09 0.02 6.87
N PHE A 184 -0.61 1.25 6.63
CA PHE A 184 0.68 1.52 6.01
C PHE A 184 1.89 1.34 6.94
N GLY A 185 1.68 1.28 8.25
CA GLY A 185 2.75 1.14 9.24
C GLY A 185 3.80 2.25 9.18
N GLU A 186 5.04 1.92 9.56
CA GLU A 186 6.18 2.84 9.60
C GLU A 186 6.63 3.35 8.22
N SER A 187 6.14 2.71 7.15
CA SER A 187 6.43 3.10 5.76
C SER A 187 5.70 4.37 5.32
N MET A 188 4.75 4.85 6.14
CA MET A 188 4.04 6.11 5.97
C MET A 188 4.22 6.98 7.21
N LYS A 189 4.41 8.29 7.01
CA LYS A 189 4.35 9.28 8.10
C LYS A 189 3.18 10.20 7.86
N SER A 190 2.21 10.15 8.77
CA SER A 190 1.01 10.97 8.72
C SER A 190 0.70 11.61 10.06
N GLU A 191 0.02 12.75 10.02
CA GLU A 191 -0.46 13.47 11.19
C GLU A 191 -1.87 14.01 10.93
N VAL A 192 -2.68 14.10 11.98
CA VAL A 192 -4.00 14.74 11.90
C VAL A 192 -3.81 16.22 12.23
N THR A 193 -4.08 17.09 11.25
CA THR A 193 -3.90 18.55 11.37
C THR A 193 -5.19 19.26 11.74
N ILE A 194 -6.34 18.67 11.42
CA ILE A 194 -7.68 19.15 11.79
C ILE A 194 -8.49 17.96 12.29
N ASP A 195 -9.09 18.08 13.48
CA ASP A 195 -10.04 17.10 14.01
C ASP A 195 -11.17 17.82 14.77
N THR A 196 -12.28 18.06 14.05
CA THR A 196 -13.48 18.70 14.58
C THR A 196 -14.72 17.91 14.17
N ASP A 197 -15.88 18.21 14.74
CA ASP A 197 -17.14 17.53 14.37
C ASP A 197 -17.58 17.81 12.92
N SER A 198 -17.07 18.87 12.30
CA SER A 198 -17.42 19.29 10.93
C SER A 198 -16.30 19.08 9.91
N GLU A 199 -15.04 19.01 10.34
CA GLU A 199 -13.89 18.91 9.46
C GLU A 199 -12.83 17.97 10.02
N TYR A 200 -12.16 17.26 9.13
CA TYR A 200 -11.00 16.42 9.45
C TYR A 200 -9.98 16.49 8.33
N GLU A 201 -8.71 16.61 8.69
CA GLU A 201 -7.58 16.59 7.75
C GLU A 201 -6.50 15.64 8.25
N LEU A 202 -6.17 14.66 7.41
CA LEU A 202 -5.01 13.79 7.57
C LEU A 202 -3.95 14.20 6.55
N LYS A 203 -2.80 14.64 7.05
CA LYS A 203 -1.65 15.05 6.25
C LYS A 203 -0.64 13.91 6.21
N VAL A 204 -0.26 13.47 5.01
CA VAL A 204 0.79 12.46 4.78
C VAL A 204 2.05 13.14 4.26
N ASN A 205 3.11 13.11 5.06
CA ASN A 205 4.40 13.75 4.74
C ASN A 205 5.40 12.76 4.12
N ARG A 206 5.17 11.45 4.28
CA ARG A 206 6.02 10.38 3.73
C ARG A 206 5.15 9.24 3.25
N CYS A 207 5.38 8.75 2.04
CA CYS A 207 4.60 7.68 1.42
C CYS A 207 5.52 6.67 0.73
N ILE A 208 5.44 5.39 1.10
CA ILE A 208 6.24 4.31 0.51
C ILE A 208 6.12 4.26 -1.01
N TYR A 209 4.91 4.40 -1.57
CA TYR A 209 4.71 4.38 -3.03
C TYR A 209 5.46 5.52 -3.72
N HIS A 210 5.43 6.72 -3.15
CA HIS A 210 6.13 7.86 -3.71
C HIS A 210 7.65 7.65 -3.65
N GLU A 211 8.18 7.25 -2.50
CA GLU A 211 9.63 7.02 -2.36
C GLU A 211 10.14 5.89 -3.26
N PHE A 212 9.39 4.79 -3.34
CA PHE A 212 9.74 3.64 -4.15
C PHE A 212 9.78 4.01 -5.65
N PHE A 213 8.70 4.59 -6.18
CA PHE A 213 8.62 4.85 -7.62
C PHE A 213 9.54 5.99 -8.09
N ASN A 214 9.87 6.95 -7.22
CA ASN A 214 10.96 7.89 -7.50
C ASN A 214 12.31 7.17 -7.58
N HIS A 215 12.59 6.28 -6.63
CA HIS A 215 13.85 5.52 -6.60
C HIS A 215 14.02 4.64 -7.84
N GLU A 216 12.93 4.01 -8.30
CA GLU A 216 12.89 3.20 -9.52
C GLU A 216 12.68 4.02 -10.81
N GLN A 217 12.78 5.35 -10.74
CA GLN A 217 12.70 6.26 -11.90
C GLN A 217 11.39 6.16 -12.70
N VAL A 218 10.30 5.76 -12.05
CA VAL A 218 8.94 5.67 -12.63
C VAL A 218 7.91 6.41 -11.78
N PRO A 219 8.14 7.69 -11.40
CA PRO A 219 7.35 8.40 -10.40
C PRO A 219 5.87 8.60 -10.77
N HIS A 220 5.54 8.52 -12.07
CA HIS A 220 4.15 8.60 -12.54
C HIS A 220 3.28 7.44 -12.02
N LEU A 221 3.88 6.28 -11.68
CA LEU A 221 3.15 5.14 -11.14
C LEU A 221 2.61 5.37 -9.72
N THR A 222 3.15 6.34 -8.96
CA THR A 222 2.57 6.72 -7.66
C THR A 222 1.10 7.13 -7.78
N LYS A 223 0.70 7.72 -8.92
CA LYS A 223 -0.69 8.15 -9.16
C LYS A 223 -1.70 7.00 -9.18
N ILE A 224 -1.26 5.77 -9.47
CA ILE A 224 -2.11 4.57 -9.41
C ILE A 224 -2.62 4.36 -7.98
N PHE A 225 -1.73 4.50 -6.99
CA PHE A 225 -2.08 4.33 -5.59
C PHE A 225 -2.84 5.53 -5.03
N CYS A 226 -2.56 6.75 -5.50
CA CYS A 226 -3.41 7.90 -5.19
C CYS A 226 -4.85 7.70 -5.68
N ALA A 227 -5.02 7.16 -6.89
CA ALA A 227 -6.34 6.84 -7.43
C ALA A 227 -7.04 5.70 -6.67
N LEU A 228 -6.27 4.70 -6.21
CA LEU A 228 -6.78 3.64 -5.33
C LEU A 228 -7.30 4.22 -4.02
N ASP A 229 -6.50 5.04 -3.33
CA ASP A 229 -6.90 5.71 -2.10
C ASP A 229 -8.16 6.56 -2.33
N GLU A 230 -8.19 7.36 -3.40
CA GLU A 230 -9.36 8.17 -3.75
C GLU A 230 -10.61 7.31 -4.00
N SER A 231 -10.47 6.16 -4.65
CA SER A 231 -11.59 5.24 -4.93
C SER A 231 -12.24 4.69 -3.66
N ILE A 232 -11.45 4.50 -2.59
CA ILE A 232 -11.94 4.02 -1.29
C ILE A 232 -12.89 5.04 -0.65
N PHE A 233 -12.63 6.34 -0.82
CA PHE A 233 -13.46 7.41 -0.24
C PHE A 233 -14.54 7.95 -1.19
N LYS A 234 -14.38 7.82 -2.51
CA LYS A 234 -15.39 8.22 -3.51
C LYS A 234 -16.77 7.56 -3.32
N VAL A 235 -16.83 6.49 -2.55
CA VAL A 235 -18.06 5.75 -2.23
C VAL A 235 -18.91 6.46 -1.17
N ILE A 236 -18.34 7.47 -0.51
CA ILE A 236 -19.03 8.36 0.42
C ILE A 236 -19.81 9.36 -0.42
N ASP A 237 -21.08 9.05 -0.64
CA ASP A 237 -22.01 9.95 -1.33
C ASP A 237 -22.29 11.20 -0.47
N PRO A 238 -21.90 12.41 -0.91
CA PRO A 238 -22.17 13.64 -0.18
C PRO A 238 -23.66 13.91 0.03
N ASP A 239 -24.51 13.49 -0.91
CA ASP A 239 -25.96 13.72 -0.82
C ASP A 239 -26.60 12.85 0.27
N SER A 240 -26.18 11.58 0.34
CA SER A 240 -26.65 10.62 1.34
C SER A 240 -26.05 10.82 2.73
N TYR A 241 -24.78 11.19 2.82
CA TYR A 241 -24.04 11.18 4.10
C TYR A 241 -23.67 12.57 4.62
N LYS A 242 -23.88 13.62 3.84
CA LYS A 242 -23.53 15.01 4.17
C LYS A 242 -22.06 15.16 4.56
N ILE A 243 -21.20 14.37 3.92
CA ILE A 243 -19.73 14.41 4.09
C ILE A 243 -19.13 14.40 2.69
N LYS A 244 -18.27 15.36 2.41
CA LYS A 244 -17.46 15.44 1.21
C LYS A 244 -16.03 15.03 1.54
N PHE A 245 -15.50 14.12 0.74
CA PHE A 245 -14.08 13.80 0.71
C PHE A 245 -13.39 14.61 -0.38
N SER A 246 -12.14 15.01 -0.13
CA SER A 246 -11.24 15.50 -1.16
C SER A 246 -9.79 15.09 -0.87
N LEU A 247 -9.02 14.94 -1.94
CA LEU A 247 -7.57 14.72 -1.93
C LEU A 247 -6.92 15.94 -2.59
N ASP A 248 -6.79 17.02 -1.83
CA ASP A 248 -6.53 18.37 -2.36
C ASP A 248 -5.10 18.53 -2.92
N SER A 249 -4.14 17.81 -2.34
CA SER A 249 -2.75 17.80 -2.77
C SER A 249 -2.16 16.40 -2.62
N THR A 250 -1.14 16.07 -3.42
CA THR A 250 -0.42 14.80 -3.31
C THR A 250 1.08 14.97 -3.55
N LEU A 251 1.88 14.12 -2.90
CA LEU A 251 3.30 13.98 -3.21
C LEU A 251 3.53 13.62 -4.69
N ALA A 252 2.64 12.81 -5.29
CA ALA A 252 2.69 12.45 -6.71
C ALA A 252 2.50 13.65 -7.67
N SER A 253 1.87 14.73 -7.21
CA SER A 253 1.72 16.00 -7.93
C SER A 253 2.85 17.00 -7.66
N GLY A 254 3.87 16.62 -6.89
CA GLY A 254 4.98 17.51 -6.52
C GLY A 254 4.67 18.44 -5.33
N SER A 255 3.58 18.20 -4.60
CA SER A 255 3.32 18.90 -3.34
C SER A 255 4.23 18.39 -2.22
N ASP A 256 4.33 19.13 -1.12
CA ASP A 256 5.10 18.75 0.06
C ASP A 256 4.47 17.61 0.88
N SER A 257 3.17 17.36 0.66
CA SER A 257 2.36 16.42 1.43
C SER A 257 1.09 16.02 0.67
N CYS A 258 0.54 14.85 1.01
CA CYS A 258 -0.82 14.49 0.63
C CYS A 258 -1.81 15.00 1.68
N LYS A 259 -2.92 15.62 1.26
CA LYS A 259 -3.95 16.14 2.15
C LYS A 259 -5.28 15.45 1.92
N PHE A 260 -5.65 14.58 2.85
CA PHE A 260 -6.94 13.89 2.86
C PHE A 260 -7.91 14.68 3.72
N CYS A 261 -8.92 15.28 3.09
CA CYS A 261 -9.85 16.18 3.75
C CYS A 261 -11.26 15.57 3.77
N LEU A 262 -11.92 15.67 4.93
CA LEU A 262 -13.32 15.35 5.11
C LEU A 262 -14.04 16.58 5.64
N LYS A 263 -15.14 16.98 4.99
CA LYS A 263 -15.93 18.15 5.39
C LYS A 263 -17.40 17.81 5.41
N LYS A 264 -18.08 18.21 6.48
CA LYS A 264 -19.53 18.12 6.58
C LYS A 264 -20.17 19.14 5.62
N CYS A 265 -21.16 18.70 4.85
CA CYS A 265 -21.92 19.52 3.91
C CYS A 265 -23.21 20.04 4.55
#